data_AF-A0A9E6DFR1-F1
#
_entry.id   AF-A0A9E6DFR1-F1
#
_cell.length_a   1.000
_cell.length_b   1.000
_cell.length_c   1.000
_cell.angle_alpha   90.00
_cell.angle_beta   90.00
_cell.angle_gamma   90.00
#
_symmetry.space_group_name_H-M   'P 1'
#
loop_
_entity.id
_entity.type
_entity.pdbx_description
1 polymer ?
#
loop_
_entity_poly.entity_id
_entity_poly.type
_entity_poly.pdbx_seq_one_letter_code
_entity_poly.pdbx_strand_id
1 'polypeptide(L)'
;MSVELPELFYRIKDNGAAVFRVVPENRQKRIDLEQIATVNTRNSEVKVQNKAEVTDAEMTAMKVWIKERQSVLAIREIDTIHRTIDDMNRTAHWVQSKASPEQLDAVTDKLLMAIYDLRQVLVRKKADSMSGRSSSS
;
A
#
# COMPACT_ATOMS: atom_id res chain seq x y z
N MET A 1 -32.08 10.59 3.58
CA MET A 1 -30.92 10.77 4.49
C MET A 1 -29.97 11.72 3.80
N SER A 2 -29.79 12.93 4.35
CA SER A 2 -28.65 13.76 3.98
C SER A 2 -27.40 13.08 4.55
N VAL A 3 -26.51 12.61 3.67
CA VAL A 3 -25.21 12.10 4.09
C VAL A 3 -24.41 13.31 4.58
N GLU A 4 -24.06 13.33 5.86
CA GLU A 4 -23.16 14.36 6.40
C GLU A 4 -21.81 14.23 5.69
N LEU A 5 -21.39 15.31 5.04
CA LEU A 5 -20.18 15.30 4.22
C LEU A 5 -18.94 15.36 5.14
N PRO A 6 -17.90 14.55 4.87
CA PRO A 6 -16.66 14.63 5.63
C PRO A 6 -15.98 15.98 5.37
N GLU A 7 -15.31 16.55 6.37
CA GLU A 7 -14.61 17.84 6.23
C GLU A 7 -13.45 17.76 5.22
N LEU A 8 -12.72 16.64 5.22
CA LEU A 8 -11.61 16.37 4.32
C LEU A 8 -11.86 15.11 3.47
N PHE A 9 -11.57 15.21 2.18
CA PHE A 9 -11.57 14.11 1.24
C PHE A 9 -10.14 13.79 0.78
N TYR A 10 -9.76 12.51 0.83
CA TYR A 10 -8.42 12.03 0.48
C TYR A 10 -8.47 11.24 -0.83
N ARG A 11 -7.97 11.85 -1.91
CA ARG A 11 -7.80 11.16 -3.20
C ARG A 11 -6.48 10.38 -3.19
N ILE A 12 -6.57 9.06 -3.08
CA ILE A 12 -5.42 8.16 -3.02
C ILE A 12 -4.55 8.26 -4.29
N LYS A 13 -3.24 8.22 -4.09
CA LYS A 13 -2.19 8.04 -5.10
C LYS A 13 -1.18 7.02 -4.59
N ASP A 14 -0.22 6.62 -5.43
CA ASP A 14 0.75 5.56 -5.13
C ASP A 14 1.44 5.71 -3.76
N ASN A 15 1.86 6.93 -3.40
CA ASN A 15 2.61 7.20 -2.16
C ASN A 15 1.86 8.08 -1.15
N GLY A 16 0.53 8.17 -1.23
CA GLY A 16 -0.26 8.93 -0.26
C GLY A 16 -1.58 9.43 -0.82
N ALA A 17 -1.87 10.72 -0.66
CA ALA A 17 -3.10 11.31 -1.21
C ALA A 17 -2.96 12.79 -1.55
N ALA A 18 -3.83 13.28 -2.42
CA ALA A 18 -4.20 14.70 -2.47
C ALA A 18 -5.36 14.92 -1.49
N VAL A 19 -5.26 15.97 -0.68
CA VAL A 19 -6.25 16.29 0.35
C VAL A 19 -7.07 17.47 -0.10
N PHE A 20 -8.39 17.29 -0.08
CA PHE A 20 -9.36 18.29 -0.48
C PHE A 20 -10.24 18.65 0.71
N ARG A 21 -10.45 19.95 0.94
CA ARG A 21 -11.52 20.43 1.79
C ARG A 21 -12.84 20.28 1.03
N VAL A 22 -13.83 19.69 1.68
CA VAL A 22 -15.16 19.53 1.11
C VAL A 22 -15.98 20.75 1.50
N VAL A 23 -16.34 21.57 0.53
CA VAL A 23 -17.17 22.76 0.77
C VAL A 23 -18.63 22.35 0.60
N PRO A 24 -19.47 22.43 1.65
CA PRO A 24 -20.87 22.07 1.56
C PRO A 24 -21.63 23.03 0.63
N GLU A 25 -22.29 22.43 -0.36
CA GLU A 25 -23.43 22.94 -1.12
C GLU A 25 -23.49 24.47 -1.36
N ASN A 26 -22.94 24.91 -2.50
CA ASN A 26 -23.26 26.25 -3.01
C ASN A 26 -24.73 26.31 -3.50
N ARG A 27 -25.26 27.51 -3.80
CA ARG A 27 -26.66 27.74 -4.26
C ARG A 27 -27.15 26.81 -5.40
N GLN A 28 -26.26 26.10 -6.09
CA GLN A 28 -26.54 25.18 -7.19
C GLN A 28 -26.53 23.68 -6.81
N LYS A 29 -26.48 23.32 -5.53
CA LYS A 29 -26.43 21.92 -5.05
C LYS A 29 -25.19 21.13 -5.50
N ARG A 30 -24.05 21.81 -5.66
CA ARG A 30 -22.77 21.18 -6.03
C ARG A 30 -21.83 21.15 -4.83
N ILE A 31 -21.15 20.01 -4.68
CA ILE A 31 -20.04 19.83 -3.75
C ILE A 31 -18.77 20.33 -4.45
N ASP A 32 -18.12 21.33 -3.87
CA ASP A 32 -16.84 21.83 -4.36
C ASP A 32 -15.70 21.20 -3.53
N LEU A 33 -14.62 20.82 -4.22
CA LEU A 33 -13.42 20.22 -3.62
C LEU A 33 -12.25 21.15 -3.82
N GLU A 34 -11.83 21.83 -2.75
CA GLU A 34 -10.65 22.68 -2.78
C GLU A 34 -9.43 21.87 -2.34
N GLN A 35 -8.43 21.73 -3.21
CA GLN A 35 -7.22 21.03 -2.81
C GLN A 35 -6.40 21.90 -1.86
N ILE A 36 -6.23 21.44 -0.62
CA ILE A 36 -5.50 22.19 0.42
C ILE A 36 -4.10 21.65 0.65
N ALA A 37 -3.87 20.36 0.37
CA ALA A 37 -2.58 19.73 0.64
C ALA A 37 -2.34 18.48 -0.20
N THR A 38 -1.13 17.94 -0.07
CA THR A 38 -0.80 16.56 -0.42
C THR A 38 -0.11 15.91 0.76
N VAL A 39 -0.44 14.64 1.00
CA VAL A 39 0.15 13.82 2.06
C VAL A 39 0.94 12.68 1.47
N ASN A 40 2.01 12.30 2.15
CA ASN A 40 2.86 11.17 1.78
C ASN A 40 2.87 10.13 2.92
N THR A 41 2.47 8.91 2.60
CA THR A 41 2.34 7.83 3.59
C THR A 41 3.66 7.12 3.88
N ARG A 42 4.71 7.34 3.08
CA ARG A 42 6.04 6.72 3.28
C ARG A 42 6.87 7.47 4.31
N ASN A 43 6.91 8.80 4.22
CA ASN A 43 7.70 9.67 5.11
C ASN A 43 6.83 10.49 6.07
N SER A 44 5.52 10.29 6.06
CA SER A 44 4.54 11.04 6.87
C SER A 44 4.54 12.56 6.62
N GLU A 45 4.99 12.99 5.45
CA GLU A 45 5.08 14.41 5.09
C GLU A 45 3.72 14.96 4.64
N VAL A 46 3.40 16.18 5.10
CA VAL A 46 2.24 16.96 4.66
C VAL A 46 2.75 18.21 3.96
N LYS A 47 2.41 18.36 2.67
CA LYS A 47 2.72 19.54 1.87
C LYS A 47 1.45 20.34 1.62
N VAL A 48 1.32 21.46 2.32
CA VAL A 48 0.22 22.42 2.14
C VAL A 48 0.40 23.16 0.82
N GLN A 49 -0.70 23.42 0.12
CA GLN A 49 -0.68 24.24 -1.10
C GLN A 49 -0.35 25.69 -0.75
N ASN A 50 0.46 26.38 -1.56
CA ASN A 50 1.02 27.71 -1.24
C ASN A 50 0.01 28.81 -0.87
N LYS A 51 -1.28 28.64 -1.17
CA LYS A 51 -2.35 29.62 -0.89
C LYS A 51 -3.43 29.10 0.08
N ALA A 52 -3.30 27.87 0.57
CA ALA A 52 -4.30 27.27 1.43
C ALA A 52 -3.98 27.57 2.90
N GLU A 53 -4.90 28.24 3.60
CA GLU A 53 -4.87 28.30 5.06
C GLU A 53 -5.41 26.97 5.60
N VAL A 54 -4.55 26.23 6.30
CA VAL A 54 -4.88 24.94 6.90
C VAL A 54 -4.92 25.12 8.41
N THR A 55 -6.04 24.75 9.02
CA THR A 55 -6.25 24.81 10.46
C THR A 55 -5.49 23.70 11.20
N ASP A 56 -5.28 23.86 12.51
CA ASP A 56 -4.66 22.82 13.34
C ASP A 56 -5.49 21.52 13.36
N ALA A 57 -6.83 21.64 13.27
CA ALA A 57 -7.73 20.50 13.18
C ALA A 57 -7.51 19.72 11.87
N GLU A 58 -7.43 20.41 10.73
CA GLU A 58 -7.16 19.79 9.43
C GLU A 58 -5.76 19.16 9.38
N MET A 59 -4.76 19.83 9.94
CA MET A 59 -3.41 19.28 10.07
C MET A 59 -3.40 18.01 10.91
N THR A 60 -4.15 18.00 12.02
CA THR A 60 -4.29 16.82 12.89
C THR A 60 -5.01 15.68 12.15
N ALA A 61 -6.10 15.97 11.45
CA ALA A 61 -6.83 15.00 10.65
C ALA A 61 -5.96 14.38 9.56
N MET A 62 -5.15 15.17 8.84
CA MET A 62 -4.17 14.65 7.87
C MET A 62 -3.15 13.71 8.49
N LYS A 63 -2.61 14.03 9.68
CA LYS A 63 -1.66 13.16 10.39
C LYS A 63 -2.31 11.85 10.85
N VAL A 64 -3.52 11.91 11.39
CA VAL A 64 -4.30 10.73 11.80
C VAL A 64 -4.55 9.84 10.59
N TRP A 65 -5.02 10.42 9.49
CA TRP A 65 -5.27 9.70 8.25
C TRP A 65 -4.01 8.99 7.72
N ILE A 66 -2.84 9.65 7.76
CA ILE A 66 -1.56 9.02 7.36
C ILE A 66 -1.30 7.76 8.20
N LYS A 67 -1.45 7.85 9.53
CA LYS A 67 -1.17 6.75 10.44
C LYS A 67 -2.14 5.58 10.22
N GLU A 68 -3.43 5.86 10.11
CA GLU A 68 -4.43 4.84 9.79
C GLU A 68 -4.15 4.18 8.44
N ARG A 69 -3.77 4.99 7.44
CA ARG A 69 -3.44 4.48 6.12
C ARG A 69 -2.19 3.60 6.15
N GLN A 70 -1.16 3.96 6.90
CA GLN A 70 0.02 3.13 7.09
C GLN A 70 -0.33 1.76 7.70
N SER A 71 -1.19 1.73 8.72
CA SER A 71 -1.67 0.47 9.32
C SER A 71 -2.40 -0.41 8.29
N VAL A 72 -3.28 0.19 7.48
CA VAL A 72 -3.97 -0.55 6.40
C VAL A 72 -2.99 -1.07 5.36
N LEU A 73 -1.99 -0.27 4.98
CA LEU A 73 -0.97 -0.69 4.02
C LEU A 73 -0.11 -1.84 4.56
N ALA A 74 0.28 -1.81 5.84
CA ALA A 74 1.04 -2.90 6.46
C ALA A 74 0.24 -4.23 6.49
N ILE A 75 -1.06 -4.17 6.76
CA ILE A 75 -1.94 -5.36 6.69
C ILE A 75 -1.98 -5.90 5.26
N ARG A 76 -2.13 -5.01 4.27
CA ARG A 76 -2.18 -5.40 2.84
C ARG A 76 -0.84 -5.96 2.34
N GLU A 77 0.27 -5.46 2.87
CA GLU A 77 1.61 -5.97 2.54
C GLU A 77 1.73 -7.44 2.96
N ILE A 78 1.32 -7.78 4.19
CA ILE A 78 1.28 -9.18 4.65
C ILE A 78 0.31 -10.02 3.83
N ASP A 79 -0.89 -9.51 3.54
CA ASP A 79 -1.86 -10.21 2.67
C ASP A 79 -1.28 -10.50 1.27
N THR A 80 -0.49 -9.57 0.71
CA THR A 80 0.20 -9.76 -0.57
C THR A 80 1.22 -10.90 -0.51
N ILE A 81 1.92 -11.07 0.61
CA ILE A 81 2.82 -12.22 0.81
C ILE A 81 2.04 -13.53 0.86
N HIS A 82 0.91 -13.57 1.57
CA HIS A 82 0.05 -14.75 1.57
C HIS A 82 -0.50 -15.08 0.18
N ARG A 83 -0.91 -14.08 -0.60
CA ARG A 83 -1.32 -14.27 -2.00
C ARG A 83 -0.19 -14.80 -2.87
N THR A 84 1.04 -14.32 -2.68
CA THR A 84 2.22 -14.86 -3.39
C THR A 84 2.40 -16.35 -3.09
N ILE A 85 2.26 -16.79 -1.83
CA ILE A 85 2.33 -18.21 -1.45
C ILE A 85 1.24 -19.02 -2.17
N ASP A 86 0.02 -18.51 -2.16
CA ASP A 86 -1.10 -19.14 -2.87
C ASP A 86 -0.85 -19.25 -4.37
N ASP A 87 -0.33 -18.18 -5.00
CA ASP A 87 -0.02 -18.15 -6.42
C ASP A 87 1.10 -19.13 -6.77
N MET A 88 2.11 -19.29 -5.91
CA MET A 88 3.14 -20.33 -6.06
C MET A 88 2.52 -21.74 -6.02
N ASN A 89 1.64 -22.01 -5.06
CA ASN A 89 0.97 -23.32 -4.94
C ASN A 89 0.06 -23.60 -6.14
N ARG A 90 -0.72 -22.60 -6.58
CA ARG A 90 -1.56 -22.70 -7.80
C ARG A 90 -0.71 -22.93 -9.03
N THR A 91 0.42 -22.25 -9.15
CA THR A 91 1.36 -22.41 -10.27
C THR A 91 1.93 -23.83 -10.28
N ALA A 92 2.38 -24.35 -9.13
CA ALA A 92 2.86 -25.73 -9.02
C ALA A 92 1.79 -26.74 -9.45
N HIS A 93 0.55 -26.56 -8.99
CA HIS A 93 -0.55 -27.42 -9.41
C HIS A 93 -0.84 -27.32 -10.91
N TRP A 94 -0.81 -26.11 -11.49
CA TRP A 94 -0.99 -25.91 -12.93
C TRP A 94 0.10 -26.60 -13.74
N VAL A 95 1.37 -26.47 -13.34
CA VAL A 95 2.51 -27.19 -13.97
C VAL A 95 2.27 -28.69 -13.97
N GLN A 96 1.79 -29.24 -12.85
CA GLN A 96 1.57 -30.68 -12.71
C GLN A 96 0.38 -31.21 -13.52
N SER A 97 -0.70 -30.43 -13.64
CA SER A 97 -2.01 -30.95 -14.06
C SER A 97 -2.54 -30.38 -15.38
N LYS A 98 -2.00 -29.26 -15.86
CA LYS A 98 -2.61 -28.48 -16.96
C LYS A 98 -1.61 -27.91 -17.98
N ALA A 99 -0.36 -27.68 -17.60
CA ALA A 99 0.61 -27.02 -18.49
C ALA A 99 0.92 -27.88 -19.73
N SER A 100 0.86 -27.25 -20.91
CA SER A 100 1.39 -27.85 -22.14
C SER A 100 2.92 -27.75 -22.19
N PRO A 101 3.61 -28.61 -22.98
CA PRO A 101 5.06 -28.53 -23.15
C PRO A 101 5.55 -27.14 -23.59
N GLU A 102 4.86 -26.50 -24.53
CA GLU A 102 5.23 -25.19 -25.07
C GLU A 102 5.07 -24.08 -24.04
N GLN A 103 4.02 -24.14 -23.22
CA GLN A 103 3.83 -23.21 -22.12
C GLN A 103 4.90 -23.39 -21.03
N LEU A 104 5.28 -24.64 -20.76
CA LEU A 104 6.29 -24.95 -19.74
C LEU A 104 7.67 -24.44 -20.17
N ASP A 105 8.07 -24.69 -21.42
CA ASP A 105 9.33 -24.19 -21.99
C ASP A 105 9.43 -22.65 -21.91
N ALA A 106 8.33 -21.94 -22.19
CA ALA A 106 8.30 -20.48 -22.18
C ALA A 106 8.51 -19.83 -20.79
N VAL A 107 8.26 -20.55 -19.69
CA VAL A 107 8.25 -19.98 -18.33
C VAL A 107 9.22 -20.65 -17.34
N THR A 108 9.69 -21.87 -17.61
CA THR A 108 10.43 -22.68 -16.62
C THR A 108 11.66 -21.98 -16.08
N ASP A 109 12.57 -21.52 -16.93
CA ASP A 109 13.81 -20.88 -16.48
C ASP A 109 13.54 -19.61 -15.66
N LYS A 110 12.54 -18.82 -16.08
CA LYS A 110 12.14 -17.60 -15.36
C LYS A 110 11.58 -17.92 -13.97
N LEU A 111 10.73 -18.96 -13.87
CA LEU A 111 10.19 -19.42 -12.59
C LEU A 111 11.29 -19.95 -11.66
N LEU A 112 12.20 -20.77 -12.19
CA LEU A 112 13.32 -21.33 -11.42
C LEU A 112 14.24 -20.22 -10.88
N MET A 113 14.58 -19.22 -11.70
CA MET A 113 15.39 -18.09 -11.27
C MET A 113 14.71 -17.25 -10.19
N ALA A 114 13.40 -16.97 -10.34
CA ALA A 114 12.65 -16.22 -9.34
C ALA A 114 12.55 -16.96 -7.99
N ILE A 115 12.32 -18.28 -8.01
CA ILE A 115 12.26 -19.11 -6.80
C ILE A 115 13.64 -19.19 -6.13
N TYR A 116 14.70 -19.31 -6.93
CA TYR A 116 16.07 -19.37 -6.43
C TYR A 116 16.47 -18.08 -5.70
N ASP A 117 16.24 -16.92 -6.31
CA ASP A 117 16.51 -15.61 -5.71
C ASP A 117 15.74 -15.44 -4.39
N LEU A 118 14.42 -15.66 -4.42
CA LEU A 118 13.58 -15.56 -3.22
C LEU A 118 14.07 -16.49 -2.11
N ARG A 119 14.41 -17.74 -2.45
CA ARG A 119 14.97 -18.71 -1.49
C ARG A 119 16.27 -18.20 -0.89
N GLN A 120 17.21 -17.68 -1.70
CA GLN A 120 18.48 -17.18 -1.19
C GLN A 120 18.27 -16.03 -0.19
N VAL A 121 17.42 -15.06 -0.53
CA VAL A 121 17.12 -13.92 0.34
C VAL A 121 16.51 -14.38 1.67
N LEU A 122 15.55 -15.30 1.63
CA LEU A 122 14.91 -15.84 2.83
C LEU A 122 15.87 -16.63 3.72
N VAL A 123 16.70 -17.48 3.13
CA VAL A 123 17.72 -18.26 3.87
C VAL A 123 18.70 -17.33 4.57
N ARG A 124 19.19 -16.30 3.87
CA ARG A 124 20.10 -15.29 4.46
C ARG A 124 19.43 -14.56 5.62
N LYS A 125 18.21 -14.05 5.46
CA LYS A 125 17.48 -13.35 6.53
C LYS A 125 17.21 -14.23 7.75
N LYS A 126 16.92 -15.51 7.54
CA LYS A 126 16.74 -16.47 8.63
C LYS A 126 18.05 -16.71 9.39
N ALA A 127 19.17 -16.84 8.69
CA ALA A 127 20.49 -16.96 9.31
C ALA A 127 20.84 -15.72 10.16
N ASP A 128 20.68 -14.52 9.59
CA ASP A 128 20.94 -13.25 10.29
C ASP A 128 20.10 -13.13 11.58
N SER A 129 18.82 -13.53 11.54
CA SER A 129 17.94 -13.51 12.71
C SER A 129 18.37 -14.48 13.81
N MET A 130 18.97 -15.63 13.46
CA MET A 130 19.46 -16.60 14.45
C MET A 130 20.74 -16.09 15.11
N SER A 131 21.67 -15.54 14.31
CA SER A 131 22.91 -14.95 14.82
C SER A 131 22.65 -13.74 15.73
N GLY A 132 21.68 -12.88 15.37
CA GLY A 132 21.27 -11.74 16.19
C GLY A 132 20.65 -12.14 17.53
N ARG A 133 19.88 -13.23 17.57
CA ARG A 133 19.33 -13.78 18.83
C ARG A 133 20.41 -14.39 19.73
N SER A 134 21.41 -15.06 19.16
CA SER A 134 22.53 -15.63 19.92
C SER A 134 23.49 -14.58 20.50
N SER A 135 23.52 -13.36 19.97
CA SER A 135 24.33 -12.25 20.51
C SER A 135 23.62 -11.43 21.60
N SER A 136 22.34 -11.72 21.87
CA SER A 136 21.50 -10.99 22.84
C SER A 136 21.05 -11.86 24.03
N SER A 137 21.71 -13.00 24.25
CA SER A 137 21.52 -13.91 25.40
C SER A 137 22.88 -14.18 26.03
#